data_AF-A0A327GYH4-F1
#
_entry.id   AF-A0A327GYH4-F1
#
_cell.length_a   1.000
_cell.length_b   1.000
_cell.length_c   1.000
_cell.angle_alpha   90.00
_cell.angle_beta   90.00
_cell.angle_gamma   90.00
#
_symmetry.space_group_name_H-M   'P 1'
#
loop_
_entity.id
_entity.type
_entity.pdbx_description
1 polymer ?
#
loop_
_entity_poly.entity_id
_entity_poly.type
_entity_poly.pdbx_seq_one_letter_code
_entity_poly.pdbx_strand_id
1 'polypeptide(L)'
;MIPLWDHGTDGWDNRYQWQSYSGYSDAKDIGCSISDPMAMRFAELRAIVGGNTAIQGSANTNTDSFDSILTRNIELYNFNKDFIHTKVTELESDYSGNHIKTGNSSGSLDAWFLHLAEGIDESSRAEFDILVQNDLLVGEIVIVHGTALTQQEFSMLAEAGGSLAWSPTSNLLLYGQTTDIASAKEEGVNIMIGPDWGPSGSKSSMHELKTADWWNRNVLENTFTDFELVQAISTNIVDAIGWSDYTGRIKAGLAADLVVLDTFVQDPYRNVILATDPDVRLVTVGGLPVYGDIDIMNLMTDEPEIIHGTGFSKAVDITYEGVPDANRNYSEMMENLRECNEGKPVPLEYLFTTGDERYFDVLNRSITFQMGRSIDLWGDYYDIALDSNGHRPGGSVSMAGPLDSNSSNQVVPTEDNNQDFSLPQILQTYGPISATVPHPVEITKGIHLEECRSDSSILGVEGVPEVPEGRQLVCGSIYIWTTHGSDCLETSSGDFCQLEISSAIAIPSHFCSENNSPEGVICRDAWAFHVPPAEATEPPAAESLSEENGISGPLYWIAVVGLLGLIISSATVVITSWNKRT
;
A
#
# COMPACT_ATOMS: atom_id res chain seq x y z
N MET A 1 -1.54 2.94 20.65
CA MET A 1 -1.28 3.18 22.09
C MET A 1 -2.57 3.08 22.89
N ILE A 2 -3.63 3.70 22.40
CA ILE A 2 -4.94 3.70 23.02
C ILE A 2 -5.74 2.50 22.46
N PRO A 3 -6.14 1.52 23.29
CA PRO A 3 -6.97 0.43 22.81
C PRO A 3 -8.40 0.90 22.54
N LEU A 4 -9.16 0.03 21.90
CA LEU A 4 -10.59 0.23 21.68
C LEU A 4 -11.32 0.55 23.00
N TRP A 5 -12.17 1.56 22.94
CA TRP A 5 -12.89 2.12 24.08
C TRP A 5 -14.08 1.24 24.44
N ASP A 6 -14.05 0.69 25.64
CA ASP A 6 -15.16 -0.04 26.24
C ASP A 6 -16.08 0.96 26.96
N HIS A 7 -16.86 1.72 26.18
CA HIS A 7 -17.69 2.79 26.74
C HIS A 7 -18.88 2.29 27.56
N GLY A 8 -19.35 1.06 27.33
CA GLY A 8 -20.44 0.42 28.08
C GLY A 8 -21.78 1.15 28.03
N THR A 9 -21.97 2.06 27.06
CA THR A 9 -23.21 2.81 26.84
C THR A 9 -24.03 2.20 25.69
N ASP A 10 -25.27 2.68 25.53
CA ASP A 10 -26.13 2.34 24.40
C ASP A 10 -25.81 3.17 23.14
N GLY A 11 -24.61 3.76 23.06
CA GLY A 11 -24.20 4.66 21.98
C GLY A 11 -24.64 6.09 22.15
N TRP A 12 -24.52 6.83 21.06
CA TRP A 12 -24.87 8.24 20.93
C TRP A 12 -25.50 8.51 19.57
N ASP A 13 -26.16 9.65 19.42
CA ASP A 13 -26.68 10.06 18.13
C ASP A 13 -25.63 10.80 17.29
N ASN A 14 -24.64 11.44 17.92
CA ASN A 14 -23.63 12.25 17.24
C ASN A 14 -22.37 12.47 18.09
N ARG A 15 -21.33 13.03 17.45
CA ARG A 15 -20.03 13.27 18.10
C ARG A 15 -20.05 14.16 19.33
N TYR A 16 -20.93 15.16 19.35
CA TYR A 16 -21.00 16.11 20.46
C TYR A 16 -21.40 15.44 21.76
N GLN A 17 -22.25 14.41 21.68
CA GLN A 17 -22.73 13.70 22.85
C GLN A 17 -21.61 12.90 23.53
N TRP A 18 -20.85 12.08 22.78
CA TRP A 18 -19.75 11.32 23.40
C TRP A 18 -18.57 12.19 23.80
N GLN A 19 -18.28 13.27 23.06
CA GLN A 19 -17.25 14.23 23.47
C GLN A 19 -17.58 14.91 24.81
N SER A 20 -18.87 15.13 25.08
CA SER A 20 -19.36 15.71 26.33
C SER A 20 -19.52 14.68 27.47
N TYR A 21 -19.46 13.38 27.16
CA TYR A 21 -19.63 12.32 28.15
C TYR A 21 -18.45 12.29 29.11
N SER A 22 -18.73 12.26 30.42
CA SER A 22 -17.67 12.31 31.44
C SER A 22 -16.70 11.13 31.39
N GLY A 23 -17.12 9.97 30.88
CA GLY A 23 -16.25 8.80 30.70
C GLY A 23 -15.36 8.87 29.46
N TYR A 24 -15.48 9.91 28.62
CA TYR A 24 -14.65 10.07 27.42
C TYR A 24 -13.17 10.25 27.75
N SER A 25 -12.83 10.79 28.93
CA SER A 25 -11.45 10.83 29.41
C SER A 25 -10.80 9.45 29.49
N ASP A 26 -11.59 8.39 29.69
CA ASP A 26 -11.07 7.02 29.76
C ASP A 26 -10.59 6.52 28.38
N ALA A 27 -11.06 7.15 27.31
CA ALA A 27 -10.61 6.93 25.94
C ALA A 27 -9.45 7.86 25.56
N LYS A 28 -9.48 9.15 25.95
CA LYS A 28 -8.49 10.13 25.45
C LYS A 28 -7.30 10.42 26.38
N ASP A 29 -7.44 10.24 27.70
CA ASP A 29 -6.45 10.66 28.70
C ASP A 29 -5.58 9.50 29.21
N ILE A 30 -5.22 8.59 28.29
CA ILE A 30 -4.47 7.35 28.54
C ILE A 30 -3.21 7.27 27.66
N GLY A 31 -2.16 6.62 28.18
CA GLY A 31 -0.86 6.52 27.53
C GLY A 31 -0.02 7.82 27.50
N CYS A 32 0.99 7.86 26.63
CA CYS A 32 1.84 9.05 26.41
C CYS A 32 1.07 10.17 25.68
N SER A 33 1.60 11.40 25.77
CA SER A 33 1.12 12.53 24.99
C SER A 33 1.23 12.24 23.49
N ILE A 34 0.29 12.74 22.69
CA ILE A 34 0.40 12.71 21.22
C ILE A 34 1.63 13.49 20.71
N SER A 35 2.15 14.44 21.50
CA SER A 35 3.38 15.16 21.17
C SER A 35 4.66 14.38 21.47
N ASP A 36 4.54 13.19 22.07
CA ASP A 36 5.68 12.30 22.32
C ASP A 36 6.07 11.59 21.01
N PRO A 37 7.32 11.74 20.53
CA PRO A 37 7.81 11.01 19.36
C PRO A 37 7.56 9.49 19.41
N MET A 38 7.69 8.86 20.58
CA MET A 38 7.50 7.41 20.71
C MET A 38 6.03 7.00 20.56
N ALA A 39 5.11 7.87 21.00
CA ALA A 39 3.68 7.69 20.76
C ALA A 39 3.36 7.65 19.27
N MET A 40 3.92 8.59 18.52
CA MET A 40 3.68 8.72 17.09
C MET A 40 4.34 7.60 16.30
N ARG A 41 5.60 7.27 16.59
CA ARG A 41 6.29 6.12 15.96
C ARG A 41 5.57 4.79 16.24
N PHE A 42 4.96 4.63 17.41
CA PHE A 42 4.10 3.46 17.67
C PHE A 42 2.83 3.47 16.82
N ALA A 43 2.21 4.64 16.59
CA ALA A 43 1.05 4.74 15.71
C ALA A 43 1.40 4.37 14.27
N GLU A 44 2.56 4.81 13.76
CA GLU A 44 3.07 4.38 12.46
C GLU A 44 3.38 2.88 12.42
N LEU A 45 4.05 2.35 13.46
CA LEU A 45 4.34 0.91 13.58
C LEU A 45 3.04 0.08 13.56
N ARG A 46 2.00 0.54 14.27
CA ARG A 46 0.68 -0.11 14.26
C ARG A 46 0.09 -0.14 12.86
N ALA A 47 0.27 0.92 12.09
CA ALA A 47 -0.20 1.00 10.71
C ALA A 47 0.57 0.04 9.79
N ILE A 48 1.91 0.04 9.80
CA ILE A 48 2.71 -0.83 8.92
C ILE A 48 2.51 -2.32 9.23
N VAL A 49 2.32 -2.69 10.49
CA VAL A 49 2.02 -4.07 10.88
C VAL A 49 0.75 -4.59 10.19
N GLY A 50 -0.22 -3.70 9.99
CA GLY A 50 -1.45 -3.99 9.27
C GLY A 50 -1.39 -3.66 7.77
N GLY A 51 -0.20 -3.49 7.19
CA GLY A 51 0.02 -3.28 5.76
C GLY A 51 -0.15 -1.85 5.26
N ASN A 52 -0.31 -0.84 6.11
CA ASN A 52 -0.41 0.55 5.64
C ASN A 52 1.00 1.09 5.30
N THR A 53 1.13 1.77 4.17
CA THR A 53 2.36 2.50 3.78
C THR A 53 2.21 4.02 3.92
N ALA A 54 0.98 4.49 4.09
CA ALA A 54 0.63 5.88 4.36
C ALA A 54 -0.47 5.97 5.42
N ILE A 55 -0.47 7.09 6.16
CA ILE A 55 -1.43 7.41 7.21
C ILE A 55 -1.88 8.86 7.11
N GLN A 56 -3.03 9.15 7.71
CA GLN A 56 -3.52 10.49 8.01
C GLN A 56 -3.71 10.59 9.52
N GLY A 57 -3.31 11.71 10.11
CA GLY A 57 -3.42 11.97 11.54
C GLY A 57 -2.08 11.91 12.26
N SER A 58 -1.59 13.05 12.72
CA SER A 58 -0.44 13.13 13.62
C SER A 58 -0.50 14.31 14.58
N ALA A 59 0.49 14.38 15.49
CA ALA A 59 0.79 15.63 16.15
C ALA A 59 1.36 16.66 15.17
N ASN A 60 1.10 17.95 15.44
CA ASN A 60 1.59 19.08 14.65
C ASN A 60 2.95 19.60 15.14
N THR A 61 3.65 18.82 15.96
CA THR A 61 4.89 19.18 16.65
C THR A 61 5.80 17.97 16.73
N ASN A 62 7.12 18.18 16.71
CA ASN A 62 8.13 17.12 16.74
C ASN A 62 8.04 16.15 15.54
N THR A 63 7.47 16.63 14.42
CA THR A 63 7.25 15.84 13.20
C THR A 63 8.54 15.29 12.60
N ASP A 64 9.67 15.99 12.78
CA ASP A 64 11.01 15.53 12.33
C ASP A 64 11.38 14.11 12.78
N SER A 65 10.74 13.58 13.83
CA SER A 65 10.96 12.24 14.36
C SER A 65 10.07 11.14 13.77
N PHE A 66 9.06 11.49 12.95
CA PHE A 66 8.05 10.57 12.40
C PHE A 66 7.41 11.04 11.07
N ASP A 67 7.95 12.04 10.37
CA ASP A 67 7.29 12.69 9.22
C ASP A 67 7.02 11.72 8.05
N SER A 68 7.99 10.85 7.78
CA SER A 68 7.96 9.93 6.62
C SER A 68 8.81 8.67 6.80
N ILE A 69 9.06 8.27 8.05
CA ILE A 69 10.06 7.26 8.38
C ILE A 69 9.49 5.86 8.26
N LEU A 70 8.44 5.57 9.02
CA LEU A 70 7.83 4.24 9.05
C LEU A 70 6.62 4.19 8.11
N THR A 71 5.89 5.30 8.02
CA THR A 71 4.80 5.51 7.08
C THR A 71 4.90 6.89 6.45
N ARG A 72 4.28 7.10 5.29
CA ARG A 72 4.06 8.45 4.78
C ARG A 72 2.91 9.09 5.53
N ASN A 73 3.16 10.17 6.26
CA ASN A 73 2.07 11.00 6.74
C ASN A 73 1.59 11.94 5.62
N ILE A 74 0.37 11.74 5.13
CA ILE A 74 -0.16 12.50 4.00
C ILE A 74 -0.35 13.99 4.32
N GLU A 75 -0.41 14.36 5.60
CA GLU A 75 -0.59 15.75 6.04
C GLU A 75 0.72 16.53 6.13
N LEU A 76 1.84 15.88 5.82
CA LEU A 76 3.18 16.46 5.89
C LEU A 76 3.88 16.40 4.52
N TYR A 77 5.12 16.88 4.47
CA TYR A 77 5.84 17.09 3.22
C TYR A 77 6.17 15.77 2.50
N ASN A 78 5.50 15.51 1.38
CA ASN A 78 5.72 14.36 0.53
C ASN A 78 5.74 14.77 -0.95
N PHE A 79 6.59 14.15 -1.75
CA PHE A 79 6.65 14.35 -3.20
C PHE A 79 6.74 15.82 -3.64
N ASN A 80 7.49 16.62 -2.87
CA ASN A 80 7.64 18.07 -3.03
C ASN A 80 6.37 18.90 -2.84
N LYS A 81 5.43 18.40 -2.04
CA LYS A 81 4.16 19.05 -1.73
C LYS A 81 3.81 18.90 -0.25
N ASP A 82 3.07 19.87 0.25
CA ASP A 82 2.47 19.88 1.59
C ASP A 82 1.18 20.71 1.52
N PHE A 83 0.19 20.19 0.80
CA PHE A 83 -1.06 20.89 0.48
C PHE A 83 -2.30 20.09 0.83
N ILE A 84 -2.17 19.22 1.83
CA ILE A 84 -3.29 18.50 2.42
C ILE A 84 -3.66 19.20 3.72
N HIS A 85 -4.93 19.54 3.87
CA HIS A 85 -5.46 20.19 5.06
C HIS A 85 -6.44 19.28 5.78
N THR A 86 -6.54 19.44 7.10
CA THR A 86 -7.46 18.66 7.93
C THR A 86 -8.20 19.53 8.93
N LYS A 87 -9.49 19.26 9.10
CA LYS A 87 -10.31 19.77 10.20
C LYS A 87 -11.11 18.63 10.84
N VAL A 88 -10.83 18.40 12.12
CA VAL A 88 -11.49 17.37 12.94
C VAL A 88 -12.61 17.96 13.79
N THR A 89 -12.53 19.25 14.12
CA THR A 89 -13.53 19.93 14.96
C THR A 89 -14.79 20.33 14.18
N GLU A 90 -15.86 20.61 14.91
CA GLU A 90 -17.12 21.17 14.40
C GLU A 90 -16.89 22.23 13.32
N LEU A 91 -17.66 22.16 12.24
CA LEU A 91 -17.69 23.19 11.22
C LEU A 91 -18.68 24.29 11.65
N GLU A 92 -18.14 25.35 12.25
CA GLU A 92 -18.96 26.45 12.75
C GLU A 92 -19.62 27.23 11.59
N SER A 93 -20.82 27.77 11.81
CA SER A 93 -21.57 28.48 10.76
C SER A 93 -20.84 29.70 10.16
N ASP A 94 -19.93 30.33 10.91
CA ASP A 94 -19.11 31.46 10.46
C ASP A 94 -17.72 31.05 9.94
N TYR A 95 -17.46 29.75 9.77
CA TYR A 95 -16.19 29.25 9.26
C TYR A 95 -15.95 29.67 7.80
N SER A 96 -14.99 30.57 7.59
CA SER A 96 -14.73 31.15 6.26
C SER A 96 -14.00 30.23 5.27
N GLY A 97 -13.14 29.34 5.78
CA GLY A 97 -12.31 28.41 4.99
C GLY A 97 -11.46 29.06 3.87
N ASN A 98 -10.98 30.30 4.06
CA ASN A 98 -10.27 31.04 3.00
C ASN A 98 -9.03 30.33 2.43
N HIS A 99 -8.32 29.53 3.23
CA HIS A 99 -7.16 28.75 2.77
C HIS A 99 -7.60 27.63 1.80
N ILE A 100 -8.73 26.97 2.07
CA ILE A 100 -9.33 25.97 1.17
C ILE A 100 -9.75 26.64 -0.15
N LYS A 101 -10.50 27.74 -0.07
CA LYS A 101 -10.96 28.49 -1.27
C LYS A 101 -9.80 28.97 -2.12
N THR A 102 -8.76 29.52 -1.46
CA THR A 102 -7.56 30.00 -2.15
C THR A 102 -6.86 28.82 -2.82
N GLY A 103 -6.59 27.75 -2.08
CA GLY A 103 -5.90 26.56 -2.57
C GLY A 103 -6.60 25.90 -3.75
N ASN A 104 -7.93 25.71 -3.66
CA ASN A 104 -8.75 25.21 -4.75
C ASN A 104 -8.65 26.15 -5.98
N SER A 105 -8.82 27.47 -5.80
CA SER A 105 -8.76 28.43 -6.91
C SER A 105 -7.38 28.51 -7.59
N SER A 106 -6.29 28.26 -6.85
CA SER A 106 -4.93 28.24 -7.38
C SER A 106 -4.50 26.88 -7.92
N GLY A 107 -5.29 25.82 -7.73
CA GLY A 107 -4.92 24.43 -8.03
C GLY A 107 -3.77 23.93 -7.16
N SER A 108 -3.59 24.53 -5.98
CA SER A 108 -2.56 24.14 -5.03
C SER A 108 -3.11 23.33 -3.86
N LEU A 109 -4.43 23.16 -3.72
CA LEU A 109 -5.01 22.25 -2.74
C LEU A 109 -4.94 20.83 -3.31
N ASP A 110 -4.32 19.89 -2.59
CA ASP A 110 -4.30 18.48 -3.01
C ASP A 110 -5.47 17.71 -2.37
N ALA A 111 -5.77 17.95 -1.09
CA ALA A 111 -6.94 17.41 -0.40
C ALA A 111 -7.34 18.23 0.83
N TRP A 112 -8.62 18.15 1.23
CA TRP A 112 -9.11 18.65 2.50
C TRP A 112 -9.94 17.60 3.24
N PHE A 113 -9.36 17.00 4.28
CA PHE A 113 -10.04 16.06 5.16
C PHE A 113 -10.90 16.79 6.18
N LEU A 114 -12.20 16.53 6.18
CA LEU A 114 -13.17 17.17 7.06
C LEU A 114 -14.03 16.12 7.76
N HIS A 115 -13.94 16.05 9.08
CA HIS A 115 -14.90 15.27 9.87
C HIS A 115 -16.25 15.99 9.84
N LEU A 116 -17.21 15.40 9.12
CA LEU A 116 -18.50 16.02 8.86
C LEU A 116 -19.61 14.98 8.92
N ALA A 117 -20.77 15.40 9.43
CA ALA A 117 -21.94 14.53 9.53
C ALA A 117 -21.66 13.23 10.31
N GLU A 118 -20.81 13.34 11.34
CA GLU A 118 -20.46 12.25 12.21
C GLU A 118 -21.57 12.03 13.26
N GLY A 119 -22.50 11.15 12.92
CA GLY A 119 -23.68 10.83 13.71
C GLY A 119 -24.79 10.25 12.84
N ILE A 120 -25.97 10.08 13.41
CA ILE A 120 -27.15 9.50 12.75
C ILE A 120 -28.37 10.44 12.83
N ASP A 121 -28.15 11.68 13.26
CA ASP A 121 -29.20 12.65 13.48
C ASP A 121 -29.13 13.84 12.51
N GLU A 122 -30.22 14.60 12.54
CA GLU A 122 -30.36 15.81 11.72
C GLU A 122 -29.33 16.89 12.08
N SER A 123 -28.84 16.92 13.33
CA SER A 123 -27.82 17.88 13.75
C SER A 123 -26.50 17.62 13.04
N SER A 124 -26.08 16.36 12.94
CA SER A 124 -24.90 15.97 12.16
C SER A 124 -25.11 16.22 10.66
N ARG A 125 -26.28 15.84 10.11
CA ARG A 125 -26.61 16.08 8.70
C ARG A 125 -26.57 17.57 8.33
N ALA A 126 -27.00 18.46 9.23
CA ALA A 126 -27.00 19.91 9.06
C ALA A 126 -25.63 20.55 8.92
N GLU A 127 -24.54 19.87 9.32
CA GLU A 127 -23.19 20.38 9.10
C GLU A 127 -22.86 20.50 7.60
N PHE A 128 -23.44 19.65 6.76
CA PHE A 128 -23.29 19.74 5.31
C PHE A 128 -23.92 21.03 4.73
N ASP A 129 -25.00 21.53 5.33
CA ASP A 129 -25.60 22.80 4.91
C ASP A 129 -24.62 23.96 5.12
N ILE A 130 -23.84 23.93 6.21
CA ILE A 130 -22.83 24.94 6.51
C ILE A 130 -21.71 24.91 5.46
N LEU A 131 -21.25 23.71 5.11
CA LEU A 131 -20.26 23.51 4.06
C LEU A 131 -20.70 24.14 2.73
N VAL A 132 -21.95 23.90 2.32
CA VAL A 132 -22.53 24.43 1.08
C VAL A 132 -22.72 25.94 1.16
N GLN A 133 -23.33 26.44 2.24
CA GLN A 133 -23.62 27.87 2.42
C GLN A 133 -22.36 28.73 2.43
N ASN A 134 -21.24 28.16 2.89
CA ASN A 134 -19.96 28.85 2.96
C ASN A 134 -19.10 28.67 1.70
N ASP A 135 -19.62 28.11 0.60
CA ASP A 135 -18.87 27.84 -0.65
C ASP A 135 -17.62 26.99 -0.40
N LEU A 136 -17.74 25.94 0.41
CA LEU A 136 -16.64 25.05 0.80
C LEU A 136 -16.76 23.63 0.24
N LEU A 137 -17.84 23.31 -0.46
CA LEU A 137 -17.97 22.06 -1.21
C LEU A 137 -17.12 22.14 -2.49
N VAL A 138 -15.84 21.77 -2.36
CA VAL A 138 -14.83 21.74 -3.44
C VAL A 138 -14.49 20.30 -3.82
N GLY A 139 -13.89 20.08 -5.00
CA GLY A 139 -13.59 18.74 -5.49
C GLY A 139 -12.51 18.00 -4.68
N GLU A 140 -11.61 18.74 -4.04
CA GLU A 140 -10.55 18.17 -3.20
C GLU A 140 -11.04 17.81 -1.79
N ILE A 141 -12.35 17.95 -1.49
CA ILE A 141 -12.88 17.61 -0.18
C ILE A 141 -12.94 16.09 0.02
N VAL A 142 -12.52 15.66 1.20
CA VAL A 142 -12.71 14.32 1.72
C VAL A 142 -13.56 14.41 2.98
N ILE A 143 -14.81 13.98 2.90
CA ILE A 143 -15.67 13.88 4.09
C ILE A 143 -15.31 12.61 4.85
N VAL A 144 -14.90 12.74 6.11
CA VAL A 144 -14.66 11.62 7.02
C VAL A 144 -15.96 11.27 7.73
N HIS A 145 -16.28 9.98 7.78
CA HIS A 145 -17.56 9.40 8.22
C HIS A 145 -18.72 9.65 7.25
N GLY A 146 -19.27 10.87 7.22
CA GLY A 146 -20.48 11.17 6.45
C GLY A 146 -21.72 10.37 6.86
N THR A 147 -21.75 9.85 8.09
CA THR A 147 -22.75 8.87 8.56
C THR A 147 -24.19 9.38 8.47
N ALA A 148 -24.42 10.66 8.72
CA ALA A 148 -25.76 11.26 8.67
C ALA A 148 -26.17 11.77 7.27
N LEU A 149 -25.27 11.69 6.27
CA LEU A 149 -25.58 12.17 4.92
C LEU A 149 -26.62 11.28 4.24
N THR A 150 -27.46 11.91 3.42
CA THR A 150 -28.48 11.21 2.63
C THR A 150 -28.08 11.20 1.15
N GLN A 151 -28.89 10.53 0.33
CA GLN A 151 -28.73 10.55 -1.13
C GLN A 151 -28.58 11.98 -1.70
N GLN A 152 -29.30 12.97 -1.15
CA GLN A 152 -29.21 14.34 -1.63
C GLN A 152 -27.81 14.94 -1.43
N GLU A 153 -27.24 14.80 -0.24
CA GLU A 153 -25.89 15.29 0.05
C GLU A 153 -24.82 14.51 -0.73
N PHE A 154 -24.99 13.20 -0.91
CA PHE A 154 -24.07 12.40 -1.74
C PHE A 154 -24.09 12.82 -3.20
N SER A 155 -25.27 13.14 -3.75
CA SER A 155 -25.41 13.66 -5.12
C SER A 155 -24.61 14.95 -5.30
N MET A 156 -24.73 15.88 -4.34
CA MET A 156 -23.97 17.13 -4.34
C MET A 156 -22.46 16.91 -4.18
N LEU A 157 -22.05 15.97 -3.32
CA LEU A 157 -20.65 15.60 -3.13
C LEU A 157 -20.05 15.03 -4.43
N ALA A 158 -20.76 14.13 -5.10
CA ALA A 158 -20.34 13.56 -6.37
C ALA A 158 -20.28 14.61 -7.49
N GLU A 159 -21.27 15.51 -7.59
CA GLU A 159 -21.26 16.62 -8.55
C GLU A 159 -20.05 17.55 -8.37
N ALA A 160 -19.61 17.76 -7.12
CA ALA A 160 -18.41 18.54 -6.82
C ALA A 160 -17.10 17.78 -7.14
N GLY A 161 -17.15 16.45 -7.27
CA GLY A 161 -15.98 15.58 -7.40
C GLY A 161 -15.33 15.20 -6.06
N GLY A 162 -16.03 15.44 -4.94
CA GLY A 162 -15.53 15.13 -3.61
C GLY A 162 -15.53 13.64 -3.29
N SER A 163 -14.83 13.29 -2.22
CA SER A 163 -14.65 11.90 -1.76
C SER A 163 -15.19 11.68 -0.36
N LEU A 164 -15.38 10.42 0.01
CA LEU A 164 -15.85 9.97 1.32
C LEU A 164 -14.87 8.96 1.92
N ALA A 165 -14.39 9.19 3.14
CA ALA A 165 -13.65 8.22 3.94
C ALA A 165 -14.60 7.51 4.92
N TRP A 166 -14.92 6.26 4.60
CA TRP A 166 -15.83 5.41 5.36
C TRP A 166 -15.08 4.65 6.47
N SER A 167 -15.58 4.74 7.71
CA SER A 167 -14.99 4.11 8.90
C SER A 167 -16.04 3.29 9.66
N PRO A 168 -16.48 2.15 9.08
CA PRO A 168 -17.60 1.39 9.62
C PRO A 168 -17.40 0.89 11.04
N THR A 169 -16.19 0.52 11.46
CA THR A 169 -15.96 0.03 12.84
C THR A 169 -16.28 1.12 13.86
N SER A 170 -15.76 2.31 13.64
CA SER A 170 -16.00 3.47 14.50
C SER A 170 -17.47 3.90 14.50
N ASN A 171 -18.09 3.95 13.31
CA ASN A 171 -19.50 4.31 13.22
C ASN A 171 -20.41 3.32 13.95
N LEU A 172 -20.20 2.01 13.73
CA LEU A 172 -20.98 0.98 14.39
C LEU A 172 -20.75 0.97 15.89
N LEU A 173 -19.52 1.17 16.36
CA LEU A 173 -19.23 1.22 17.80
C LEU A 173 -19.91 2.43 18.46
N LEU A 174 -19.85 3.62 17.86
CA LEU A 174 -20.32 4.85 18.50
C LEU A 174 -21.83 5.09 18.30
N TYR A 175 -22.37 4.75 17.12
CA TYR A 175 -23.71 5.17 16.69
C TYR A 175 -24.65 3.98 16.40
N GLY A 176 -24.11 2.76 16.35
CA GLY A 176 -24.86 1.55 16.02
C GLY A 176 -25.36 1.47 14.58
N GLN A 177 -25.03 2.44 13.74
CA GLN A 177 -25.24 2.46 12.30
C GLN A 177 -23.98 3.00 11.62
N THR A 178 -23.85 2.78 10.33
CA THR A 178 -22.78 3.36 9.50
C THR A 178 -23.38 4.03 8.28
N THR A 179 -22.55 4.80 7.57
CA THR A 179 -22.89 5.58 6.38
C THR A 179 -23.66 4.74 5.36
N ASP A 180 -24.66 5.33 4.72
CA ASP A 180 -25.37 4.72 3.58
C ASP A 180 -24.46 4.70 2.34
N ILE A 181 -23.46 3.83 2.43
CA ILE A 181 -22.36 3.72 1.48
C ILE A 181 -22.84 3.16 0.13
N ALA A 182 -23.98 2.46 0.10
CA ALA A 182 -24.62 2.01 -1.13
C ALA A 182 -25.19 3.21 -1.92
N SER A 183 -25.91 4.12 -1.26
CA SER A 183 -26.38 5.36 -1.87
C SER A 183 -25.20 6.23 -2.33
N ALA A 184 -24.14 6.37 -1.52
CA ALA A 184 -22.94 7.11 -1.93
C ALA A 184 -22.29 6.53 -3.21
N LYS A 185 -22.24 5.20 -3.34
CA LYS A 185 -21.75 4.52 -4.55
C LYS A 185 -22.67 4.76 -5.75
N GLU A 186 -23.99 4.67 -5.56
CA GLU A 186 -24.98 4.89 -6.63
C GLU A 186 -24.89 6.32 -7.19
N GLU A 187 -24.67 7.31 -6.33
CA GLU A 187 -24.47 8.71 -6.72
C GLU A 187 -23.10 8.97 -7.37
N GLY A 188 -22.17 8.01 -7.33
CA GLY A 188 -20.84 8.13 -7.95
C GLY A 188 -19.79 8.84 -7.10
N VAL A 189 -19.96 8.87 -5.78
CA VAL A 189 -18.95 9.39 -4.86
C VAL A 189 -17.71 8.49 -4.88
N ASN A 190 -16.50 9.08 -4.88
CA ASN A 190 -15.28 8.31 -4.66
C ASN A 190 -15.18 7.88 -3.20
N ILE A 191 -15.14 6.56 -2.96
CA ILE A 191 -15.20 5.97 -1.62
C ILE A 191 -13.84 5.42 -1.23
N MET A 192 -13.38 5.83 -0.05
CA MET A 192 -12.18 5.35 0.63
C MET A 192 -12.57 4.65 1.94
N ILE A 193 -11.71 3.79 2.45
CA ILE A 193 -11.86 3.17 3.78
C ILE A 193 -10.71 3.61 4.68
N GLY A 194 -11.07 4.19 5.83
CA GLY A 194 -10.14 4.66 6.84
C GLY A 194 -10.43 4.02 8.19
N PRO A 195 -9.42 3.52 8.94
CA PRO A 195 -9.65 2.80 10.19
C PRO A 195 -10.11 3.69 11.33
N ASP A 196 -10.00 5.02 11.20
CA ASP A 196 -10.24 6.00 12.27
C ASP A 196 -9.28 5.83 13.47
N TRP A 197 -9.43 6.66 14.49
CA TRP A 197 -8.58 6.69 15.67
C TRP A 197 -8.79 5.49 16.61
N GLY A 198 -7.75 5.12 17.37
CA GLY A 198 -7.70 3.88 18.17
C GLY A 198 -8.90 3.59 19.11
N PRO A 199 -9.47 4.58 19.82
CA PRO A 199 -10.64 4.37 20.68
C PRO A 199 -11.89 3.80 20.04
N SER A 200 -12.14 4.05 18.76
CA SER A 200 -13.32 3.51 18.09
C SER A 200 -13.03 2.81 16.77
N GLY A 201 -11.81 2.97 16.27
CA GLY A 201 -11.35 2.46 15.00
C GLY A 201 -10.67 1.10 15.04
N SER A 202 -10.36 0.59 13.84
CA SER A 202 -9.47 -0.55 13.66
C SER A 202 -7.99 -0.14 13.75
N LYS A 203 -7.10 -1.14 13.80
CA LYS A 203 -5.66 -0.88 13.90
C LYS A 203 -5.02 -0.41 12.58
N SER A 204 -5.59 -0.81 11.44
CA SER A 204 -5.12 -0.49 10.09
C SER A 204 -6.27 -0.53 9.06
N SER A 205 -6.04 -0.04 7.84
CA SER A 205 -7.05 -0.09 6.77
C SER A 205 -7.38 -1.53 6.36
N MET A 206 -6.39 -2.44 6.37
CA MET A 206 -6.62 -3.87 6.10
C MET A 206 -7.47 -4.55 7.17
N HIS A 207 -7.38 -4.10 8.43
CA HIS A 207 -8.23 -4.57 9.52
C HIS A 207 -9.63 -3.96 9.45
N GLU A 208 -9.76 -2.70 9.02
CA GLU A 208 -11.07 -2.06 8.78
C GLU A 208 -11.87 -2.75 7.66
N LEU A 209 -11.19 -3.33 6.66
CA LEU A 209 -11.83 -4.15 5.63
C LEU A 209 -12.67 -5.30 6.21
N LYS A 210 -12.36 -5.81 7.40
CA LYS A 210 -13.11 -6.96 7.96
C LYS A 210 -14.54 -6.55 8.32
N THR A 211 -14.69 -5.36 8.91
CA THR A 211 -15.99 -4.77 9.20
C THR A 211 -16.71 -4.36 7.91
N ALA A 212 -15.99 -3.75 6.96
CA ALA A 212 -16.55 -3.36 5.66
C ALA A 212 -17.06 -4.56 4.85
N ASP A 213 -16.28 -5.64 4.76
CA ASP A 213 -16.65 -6.90 4.08
C ASP A 213 -17.82 -7.58 4.79
N TRP A 214 -17.82 -7.62 6.13
CA TRP A 214 -18.93 -8.19 6.88
C TRP A 214 -20.23 -7.42 6.58
N TRP A 215 -20.17 -6.09 6.62
CA TRP A 215 -21.30 -5.22 6.31
C TRP A 215 -21.79 -5.40 4.87
N ASN A 216 -20.85 -5.44 3.92
CA ASN A 216 -21.16 -5.63 2.50
C ASN A 216 -21.89 -6.96 2.24
N ARG A 217 -21.39 -8.07 2.82
CA ARG A 217 -21.97 -9.41 2.63
C ARG A 217 -23.32 -9.59 3.33
N ASN A 218 -23.50 -9.01 4.51
CA ASN A 218 -24.65 -9.30 5.38
C ASN A 218 -25.74 -8.22 5.35
N VAL A 219 -25.42 -6.99 4.94
CA VAL A 219 -26.36 -5.85 4.95
C VAL A 219 -26.55 -5.25 3.56
N LEU A 220 -25.48 -5.13 2.77
CA LEU A 220 -25.53 -4.48 1.44
C LEU A 220 -25.74 -5.44 0.27
N GLU A 221 -26.04 -6.72 0.53
CA GLU A 221 -26.26 -7.74 -0.51
C GLU A 221 -25.09 -7.84 -1.53
N ASN A 222 -23.85 -7.66 -1.09
CA ASN A 222 -22.64 -7.63 -1.93
C ASN A 222 -22.63 -6.50 -2.98
N THR A 223 -23.09 -5.30 -2.58
CA THR A 223 -23.02 -4.09 -3.41
C THR A 223 -21.59 -3.79 -3.90
N PHE A 224 -20.57 -4.09 -3.10
CA PHE A 224 -19.15 -3.96 -3.47
C PHE A 224 -18.55 -5.32 -3.82
N THR A 225 -17.77 -5.36 -4.90
CA THR A 225 -16.89 -6.48 -5.20
C THR A 225 -15.64 -6.46 -4.32
N ASP A 226 -14.95 -7.60 -4.18
CA ASP A 226 -13.68 -7.67 -3.45
C ASP A 226 -12.64 -6.69 -4.04
N PHE A 227 -12.61 -6.56 -5.37
CA PHE A 227 -11.76 -5.58 -6.07
C PHE A 227 -12.06 -4.13 -5.65
N GLU A 228 -13.34 -3.74 -5.58
CA GLU A 228 -13.75 -2.39 -5.17
C GLU A 228 -13.41 -2.12 -3.70
N LEU A 229 -13.57 -3.11 -2.81
CA LEU A 229 -13.16 -2.98 -1.41
C LEU A 229 -11.64 -2.76 -1.28
N VAL A 230 -10.83 -3.48 -2.06
CA VAL A 230 -9.37 -3.28 -2.08
C VAL A 230 -8.99 -1.94 -2.70
N GLN A 231 -9.67 -1.50 -3.76
CA GLN A 231 -9.47 -0.16 -4.33
C GLN A 231 -9.74 0.95 -3.32
N ALA A 232 -10.74 0.79 -2.44
CA ALA A 232 -11.08 1.77 -1.40
C ALA A 232 -9.99 1.96 -0.34
N ILE A 233 -9.07 1.01 -0.17
CA ILE A 233 -7.88 1.16 0.69
C ILE A 233 -6.58 1.41 -0.09
N SER A 234 -6.65 1.61 -1.41
CA SER A 234 -5.48 1.78 -2.28
C SER A 234 -5.67 2.91 -3.30
N THR A 235 -6.10 2.59 -4.53
CA THR A 235 -6.13 3.53 -5.65
C THR A 235 -7.10 4.70 -5.43
N ASN A 236 -8.25 4.46 -4.80
CA ASN A 236 -9.24 5.52 -4.53
C ASN A 236 -8.67 6.61 -3.63
N ILE A 237 -7.75 6.25 -2.74
CA ILE A 237 -7.09 7.19 -1.82
C ILE A 237 -6.12 8.07 -2.59
N VAL A 238 -5.17 7.46 -3.31
CA VAL A 238 -4.15 8.23 -4.04
C VAL A 238 -4.75 9.09 -5.16
N ASP A 239 -5.90 8.69 -5.71
CA ASP A 239 -6.63 9.51 -6.68
C ASP A 239 -7.31 10.71 -6.02
N ALA A 240 -7.87 10.53 -4.82
CA ALA A 240 -8.50 11.62 -4.06
C ALA A 240 -7.49 12.69 -3.63
N ILE A 241 -6.27 12.29 -3.28
CA ILE A 241 -5.25 13.19 -2.71
C ILE A 241 -4.21 13.65 -3.74
N GLY A 242 -4.42 13.37 -5.03
CA GLY A 242 -3.51 13.78 -6.10
C GLY A 242 -2.13 13.10 -6.07
N TRP A 243 -2.06 11.86 -5.57
CA TRP A 243 -0.84 11.07 -5.43
C TRP A 243 -0.68 9.94 -6.45
N SER A 244 -1.59 9.82 -7.43
CA SER A 244 -1.61 8.77 -8.45
C SER A 244 -0.32 8.64 -9.27
N ASP A 245 0.41 9.75 -9.43
CA ASP A 245 1.69 9.82 -10.16
C ASP A 245 2.91 9.57 -9.27
N TYR A 246 2.70 9.32 -7.97
CA TYR A 246 3.77 9.10 -7.00
C TYR A 246 3.69 7.75 -6.28
N THR A 247 2.50 7.23 -5.97
CA THR A 247 2.33 5.97 -5.22
C THR A 247 0.93 5.35 -5.42
N GLY A 248 0.63 4.27 -4.70
CA GLY A 248 -0.67 3.58 -4.66
C GLY A 248 -0.96 2.68 -5.87
N ARG A 249 -0.02 2.58 -6.81
CA ARG A 249 -0.07 1.66 -7.96
C ARG A 249 1.28 0.98 -8.15
N ILE A 250 1.24 -0.28 -8.58
CA ILE A 250 2.45 -0.98 -9.00
C ILE A 250 2.72 -0.59 -10.45
N LYS A 251 3.41 0.53 -10.61
CA LYS A 251 3.80 1.07 -11.91
C LYS A 251 5.22 1.61 -11.82
N ALA A 252 5.96 1.41 -12.89
CA ALA A 252 7.26 2.00 -13.06
C ALA A 252 7.24 3.52 -12.80
N GLY A 253 8.15 3.94 -11.91
CA GLY A 253 8.41 5.33 -11.58
C GLY A 253 7.66 5.86 -10.37
N LEU A 254 6.82 5.02 -9.76
CA LEU A 254 6.19 5.31 -8.48
C LEU A 254 7.08 4.83 -7.33
N ALA A 255 6.86 5.41 -6.15
CA ALA A 255 7.49 4.97 -4.92
C ALA A 255 7.19 3.48 -4.66
N ALA A 256 8.21 2.75 -4.18
CA ALA A 256 8.06 1.37 -3.75
C ALA A 256 7.39 1.30 -2.37
N ASP A 257 6.14 1.72 -2.32
CA ASP A 257 5.25 1.56 -1.19
C ASP A 257 4.46 0.25 -1.40
N LEU A 258 5.08 -0.87 -1.02
CA LEU A 258 4.58 -2.21 -1.35
C LEU A 258 4.24 -3.01 -0.10
N VAL A 259 3.21 -3.84 -0.23
CA VAL A 259 2.83 -4.85 0.75
C VAL A 259 2.82 -6.21 0.06
N VAL A 260 3.44 -7.20 0.69
CA VAL A 260 3.42 -8.60 0.26
C VAL A 260 2.61 -9.39 1.27
N LEU A 261 1.64 -10.15 0.77
CA LEU A 261 0.73 -10.96 1.58
C LEU A 261 0.84 -12.43 1.18
N ASP A 262 0.56 -13.31 2.14
CA ASP A 262 0.30 -14.72 1.85
C ASP A 262 -0.95 -14.89 0.96
N THR A 263 -0.98 -16.00 0.22
CA THR A 263 -2.10 -16.37 -0.68
C THR A 263 -2.78 -17.63 -0.16
N PHE A 264 -4.10 -17.61 -0.03
CA PHE A 264 -4.91 -18.71 0.53
C PHE A 264 -6.01 -19.18 -0.43
N VAL A 265 -6.56 -18.27 -1.22
CA VAL A 265 -7.60 -18.52 -2.22
C VAL A 265 -7.18 -17.99 -3.58
N GLN A 266 -7.89 -18.39 -4.64
CA GLN A 266 -7.55 -18.01 -6.02
C GLN A 266 -7.72 -16.51 -6.28
N ASP A 267 -8.73 -15.87 -5.69
CA ASP A 267 -8.97 -14.44 -5.88
C ASP A 267 -7.96 -13.62 -5.04
N PRO A 268 -7.05 -12.85 -5.69
CA PRO A 268 -6.05 -12.06 -4.97
C PRO A 268 -6.66 -10.94 -4.13
N TYR A 269 -7.79 -10.35 -4.54
CA TYR A 269 -8.45 -9.30 -3.77
C TYR A 269 -9.11 -9.88 -2.52
N ARG A 270 -9.67 -11.09 -2.63
CA ARG A 270 -10.15 -11.81 -1.46
C ARG A 270 -9.03 -12.12 -0.47
N ASN A 271 -7.82 -12.45 -0.95
CA ASN A 271 -6.68 -12.65 -0.05
C ASN A 271 -6.35 -11.38 0.76
N VAL A 272 -6.41 -10.18 0.17
CA VAL A 272 -6.24 -8.91 0.92
C VAL A 272 -7.31 -8.75 2.00
N ILE A 273 -8.57 -9.06 1.67
CA ILE A 273 -9.69 -8.98 2.63
C ILE A 273 -9.57 -10.05 3.72
N LEU A 274 -9.01 -11.22 3.46
CA LEU A 274 -8.83 -12.29 4.44
C LEU A 274 -7.54 -12.18 5.27
N ALA A 275 -6.55 -11.44 4.78
CA ALA A 275 -5.25 -11.31 5.43
C ALA A 275 -5.37 -10.66 6.81
N THR A 276 -4.66 -11.23 7.77
CA THR A 276 -4.49 -10.74 9.14
C THR A 276 -3.01 -10.49 9.41
N ASP A 277 -2.65 -10.07 10.62
CA ASP A 277 -1.25 -9.73 10.97
C ASP A 277 -0.20 -10.81 10.60
N PRO A 278 -0.41 -12.13 10.85
CA PRO A 278 0.56 -13.15 10.46
C PRO A 278 0.76 -13.27 8.95
N ASP A 279 -0.18 -12.82 8.13
CA ASP A 279 -0.15 -13.00 6.67
C ASP A 279 0.61 -11.88 5.95
N VAL A 280 0.97 -10.81 6.65
CA VAL A 280 1.78 -9.71 6.11
C VAL A 280 3.24 -10.12 6.09
N ARG A 281 3.76 -10.41 4.90
CA ARG A 281 5.12 -10.94 4.70
C ARG A 281 6.17 -9.85 4.59
N LEU A 282 5.82 -8.72 4.01
CA LEU A 282 6.73 -7.59 3.84
C LEU A 282 5.92 -6.31 3.63
N VAL A 283 6.38 -5.24 4.26
CA VAL A 283 5.91 -3.87 4.05
C VAL A 283 7.13 -3.02 3.75
N THR A 284 7.04 -2.27 2.66
CA THR A 284 8.06 -1.32 2.24
C THR A 284 7.46 0.07 2.10
N VAL A 285 8.21 1.09 2.51
CA VAL A 285 7.83 2.50 2.33
C VAL A 285 8.97 3.24 1.66
N GLY A 286 8.74 3.78 0.47
CA GLY A 286 9.78 4.40 -0.34
C GLY A 286 10.95 3.44 -0.66
N GLY A 287 10.65 2.14 -0.64
CA GLY A 287 11.61 1.06 -0.77
C GLY A 287 12.35 0.65 0.50
N LEU A 288 12.01 1.19 1.66
CA LEU A 288 12.58 0.74 2.92
C LEU A 288 11.81 -0.45 3.48
N PRO A 289 12.43 -1.62 3.70
CA PRO A 289 11.78 -2.75 4.38
C PRO A 289 11.60 -2.41 5.85
N VAL A 290 10.39 -2.03 6.26
CA VAL A 290 10.11 -1.55 7.62
C VAL A 290 9.52 -2.64 8.53
N TYR A 291 8.86 -3.64 7.94
CA TYR A 291 8.22 -4.74 8.66
C TYR A 291 8.06 -5.97 7.75
N GLY A 292 8.19 -7.17 8.29
CA GLY A 292 7.94 -8.39 7.53
C GLY A 292 8.28 -9.69 8.26
N ASP A 293 8.31 -10.78 7.50
CA ASP A 293 8.79 -12.08 7.96
C ASP A 293 10.29 -12.02 8.28
N ILE A 294 10.72 -12.79 9.27
CA ILE A 294 12.10 -12.79 9.75
C ILE A 294 13.09 -13.19 8.64
N ASP A 295 12.74 -14.18 7.82
CA ASP A 295 13.58 -14.64 6.71
C ASP A 295 13.76 -13.56 5.64
N ILE A 296 12.68 -12.86 5.28
CA ILE A 296 12.72 -11.75 4.32
C ILE A 296 13.49 -10.56 4.90
N MET A 297 13.19 -10.13 6.13
CA MET A 297 13.85 -8.97 6.73
C MET A 297 15.35 -9.18 6.89
N ASN A 298 15.80 -10.37 7.31
CA ASN A 298 17.23 -10.71 7.38
C ASN A 298 17.96 -10.65 6.03
N LEU A 299 17.24 -10.71 4.91
CA LEU A 299 17.81 -10.54 3.57
C LEU A 299 17.88 -9.07 3.14
N MET A 300 17.10 -8.18 3.77
CA MET A 300 16.91 -6.80 3.30
C MET A 300 17.48 -5.75 4.27
N THR A 301 17.70 -6.10 5.54
CA THR A 301 18.28 -5.25 6.58
C THR A 301 19.33 -6.03 7.38
N ASP A 302 20.34 -5.31 7.89
CA ASP A 302 21.50 -5.89 8.58
C ASP A 302 21.18 -6.35 10.01
N GLU A 303 20.31 -5.62 10.73
CA GLU A 303 20.01 -5.86 12.15
C GLU A 303 18.50 -5.69 12.46
N PRO A 304 17.61 -6.49 11.84
CA PRO A 304 16.19 -6.41 12.14
C PRO A 304 15.90 -6.81 13.60
N GLU A 305 15.01 -6.08 14.26
CA GLU A 305 14.52 -6.47 15.58
C GLU A 305 13.34 -7.43 15.45
N ILE A 306 13.44 -8.60 16.09
CA ILE A 306 12.37 -9.60 16.11
C ILE A 306 11.30 -9.19 17.11
N ILE A 307 10.05 -9.16 16.65
CA ILE A 307 8.86 -8.90 17.46
C ILE A 307 7.91 -10.11 17.42
N HIS A 308 7.17 -10.29 18.51
CA HIS A 308 6.37 -11.50 18.74
C HIS A 308 4.88 -11.21 18.81
N GLY A 309 4.11 -11.97 18.02
CA GLY A 309 2.65 -12.02 18.09
C GLY A 309 2.18 -13.34 18.71
N THR A 310 0.86 -13.53 18.78
CA THR A 310 0.27 -14.78 19.28
C THR A 310 0.38 -15.87 18.22
N GLY A 311 1.38 -16.76 18.36
CA GLY A 311 1.57 -17.89 17.45
C GLY A 311 2.42 -17.61 16.21
N PHE A 312 2.99 -16.40 16.08
CA PHE A 312 3.87 -16.02 14.98
C PHE A 312 4.94 -15.02 15.44
N SER A 313 5.97 -14.80 14.63
CA SER A 313 7.00 -13.79 14.88
C SER A 313 7.34 -13.06 13.59
N LYS A 314 7.71 -11.79 13.72
CA LYS A 314 7.98 -10.86 12.63
C LYS A 314 9.26 -10.09 12.94
N ALA A 315 9.75 -9.34 11.98
CA ALA A 315 10.90 -8.48 12.11
C ALA A 315 10.54 -7.05 11.71
N VAL A 316 11.16 -6.08 12.37
CA VAL A 316 11.04 -4.65 12.07
C VAL A 316 12.41 -4.02 11.91
N ASP A 317 12.49 -3.03 11.03
CA ASP A 317 13.61 -2.10 10.98
C ASP A 317 13.04 -0.68 11.11
N ILE A 318 12.98 -0.22 12.36
CA ILE A 318 12.39 1.07 12.69
C ILE A 318 13.42 2.11 13.14
N THR A 319 14.71 1.78 13.09
CA THR A 319 15.78 2.65 13.60
C THR A 319 16.53 3.35 12.48
N TYR A 320 16.64 4.67 12.57
CA TYR A 320 17.27 5.48 11.54
C TYR A 320 18.27 6.46 12.15
N GLU A 321 19.55 6.25 11.85
CA GLU A 321 20.61 7.18 12.22
C GLU A 321 20.42 8.53 11.52
N GLY A 322 20.74 9.62 12.21
CA GLY A 322 20.59 10.98 11.66
C GLY A 322 19.17 11.56 11.75
N VAL A 323 18.16 10.79 12.14
CA VAL A 323 16.79 11.29 12.34
C VAL A 323 16.51 11.47 13.85
N PRO A 324 16.03 12.65 14.29
CA PRO A 324 15.77 12.92 15.71
C PRO A 324 14.86 11.87 16.34
N ASP A 325 15.28 11.32 17.49
CA ASP A 325 14.54 10.31 18.26
C ASP A 325 14.22 8.99 17.52
N ALA A 326 14.69 8.81 16.29
CA ALA A 326 14.49 7.61 15.48
C ALA A 326 15.55 6.52 15.71
N ASN A 327 16.50 6.73 16.62
CA ASN A 327 17.53 5.75 16.96
C ASN A 327 17.07 4.72 18.01
N ARG A 328 15.85 4.86 18.54
CA ARG A 328 15.28 3.93 19.52
C ARG A 328 14.62 2.75 18.84
N ASN A 329 14.93 1.56 19.33
CA ASN A 329 14.38 0.30 18.84
C ASN A 329 12.97 0.02 19.43
N TYR A 330 12.32 -1.04 18.97
CA TYR A 330 10.96 -1.40 19.40
C TYR A 330 10.88 -1.67 20.90
N SER A 331 11.83 -2.42 21.46
CA SER A 331 11.88 -2.69 22.91
C SER A 331 11.95 -1.40 23.74
N GLU A 332 12.82 -0.45 23.36
CA GLU A 332 12.95 0.84 24.02
C GLU A 332 11.71 1.72 23.86
N MET A 333 11.11 1.72 22.66
CA MET A 333 9.84 2.41 22.41
C MET A 333 8.74 1.84 23.30
N MET A 334 8.58 0.52 23.36
CA MET A 334 7.56 -0.13 24.18
C MET A 334 7.77 0.09 25.68
N GLU A 335 9.01 0.15 26.15
CA GLU A 335 9.32 0.49 27.55
C GLU A 335 8.87 1.92 27.87
N ASN A 336 9.21 2.89 27.00
CA ASN A 336 8.76 4.27 27.17
C ASN A 336 7.23 4.40 27.23
N LEU A 337 6.51 3.70 26.33
CA LEU A 337 5.05 3.68 26.35
C LEU A 337 4.49 3.08 27.65
N ARG A 338 5.13 2.04 28.19
CA ARG A 338 4.73 1.40 29.46
C ARG A 338 4.92 2.35 30.63
N GLU A 339 6.04 3.07 30.67
CA GLU A 339 6.31 4.09 31.70
C GLU A 339 5.23 5.18 31.67
N CYS A 340 4.86 5.71 30.50
CA CYS A 340 3.78 6.71 30.41
C CYS A 340 2.42 6.17 30.85
N ASN A 341 2.16 4.89 30.62
CA ASN A 341 0.89 4.25 30.95
C ASN A 341 0.85 3.66 32.37
N GLU A 342 1.93 3.81 33.15
CA GLU A 342 2.00 3.28 34.51
C GLU A 342 0.90 3.90 35.40
N GLY A 343 0.15 3.04 36.10
CA GLY A 343 -0.94 3.45 36.98
C GLY A 343 -2.23 3.89 36.27
N LYS A 344 -2.29 3.81 34.93
CA LYS A 344 -3.51 4.07 34.16
C LYS A 344 -4.49 2.89 34.22
N PRO A 345 -5.81 3.14 34.18
CA PRO A 345 -6.83 2.09 34.34
C PRO A 345 -6.98 1.21 33.09
N VAL A 346 -6.51 1.68 31.93
CA VAL A 346 -6.62 0.99 30.64
C VAL A 346 -5.23 0.52 30.23
N PRO A 347 -5.06 -0.76 29.82
CA PRO A 347 -3.77 -1.25 29.35
C PRO A 347 -3.37 -0.57 28.04
N LEU A 348 -2.08 -0.61 27.72
CA LEU A 348 -1.61 -0.25 26.39
C LEU A 348 -2.26 -1.16 25.34
N GLU A 349 -2.58 -0.57 24.20
CA GLU A 349 -3.02 -1.29 23.01
C GLU A 349 -2.02 -2.38 22.63
N TYR A 350 -2.52 -3.57 22.31
CA TYR A 350 -1.69 -4.63 21.73
C TYR A 350 -1.30 -4.26 20.30
N LEU A 351 -0.07 -4.54 19.88
CA LEU A 351 0.40 -4.13 18.55
C LEU A 351 -0.39 -4.81 17.42
N PHE A 352 -0.54 -6.12 17.50
CA PHE A 352 -1.26 -6.94 16.51
C PHE A 352 -2.75 -6.98 16.83
N THR A 353 -3.61 -7.12 15.83
CA THR A 353 -5.04 -7.41 16.08
C THR A 353 -5.21 -8.89 16.45
N THR A 354 -4.45 -9.77 15.80
CA THR A 354 -4.39 -11.21 16.07
C THR A 354 -3.89 -11.46 17.49
N GLY A 355 -4.73 -12.10 18.31
CA GLY A 355 -4.46 -12.35 19.73
C GLY A 355 -4.85 -11.21 20.67
N ASP A 356 -5.42 -10.10 20.17
CA ASP A 356 -6.01 -9.08 21.03
C ASP A 356 -7.43 -9.48 21.47
N GLU A 357 -7.52 -10.37 22.45
CA GLU A 357 -8.79 -10.83 23.01
C GLU A 357 -9.66 -9.67 23.51
N ARG A 358 -9.06 -8.60 24.01
CA ARG A 358 -9.78 -7.41 24.49
C ARG A 358 -10.47 -6.69 23.33
N TYR A 359 -9.78 -6.48 22.22
CA TYR A 359 -10.35 -5.82 21.04
C TYR A 359 -11.64 -6.53 20.59
N PHE A 360 -11.58 -7.86 20.43
CA PHE A 360 -12.76 -8.64 20.03
C PHE A 360 -13.84 -8.72 21.12
N ASP A 361 -13.48 -8.82 22.40
CA ASP A 361 -14.45 -8.81 23.51
C ASP A 361 -15.25 -7.51 23.55
N VAL A 362 -14.58 -6.36 23.39
CA VAL A 362 -15.24 -5.04 23.39
C VAL A 362 -16.24 -4.94 22.23
N LEU A 363 -15.84 -5.33 21.01
CA LEU A 363 -16.74 -5.34 19.85
C LEU A 363 -17.92 -6.31 20.03
N ASN A 364 -17.66 -7.52 20.55
CA ASN A 364 -18.68 -8.55 20.73
C ASN A 364 -19.71 -8.20 21.81
N ARG A 365 -19.30 -7.47 22.87
CA ARG A 365 -20.20 -7.02 23.94
C ARG A 365 -20.88 -5.68 23.66
N SER A 366 -20.36 -4.89 22.72
CA SER A 366 -20.92 -3.57 22.42
C SER A 366 -22.33 -3.67 21.85
N ILE A 367 -23.28 -3.02 22.52
CA ILE A 367 -24.70 -3.02 22.14
C ILE A 367 -24.90 -2.34 20.79
N THR A 368 -24.18 -1.24 20.53
CA THR A 368 -24.21 -0.50 19.28
C THR A 368 -23.51 -1.24 18.15
N PHE A 369 -22.31 -1.79 18.40
CA PHE A 369 -21.61 -2.52 17.34
C PHE A 369 -22.44 -3.71 16.83
N GLN A 370 -23.08 -4.43 17.75
CA GLN A 370 -23.97 -5.53 17.41
C GLN A 370 -25.33 -5.03 16.88
N MET A 371 -26.03 -4.13 17.57
CA MET A 371 -27.34 -3.56 17.23
C MET A 371 -28.34 -4.58 16.63
N GLY A 372 -28.48 -5.74 17.29
CA GLY A 372 -29.37 -6.83 16.85
C GLY A 372 -28.81 -7.72 15.73
N ARG A 373 -27.56 -7.49 15.32
CA ARG A 373 -26.77 -8.35 14.42
C ARG A 373 -25.96 -9.37 15.24
N SER A 374 -25.19 -10.20 14.55
CA SER A 374 -24.28 -11.17 15.15
C SER A 374 -22.93 -11.04 14.44
N ILE A 375 -22.29 -9.89 14.60
CA ILE A 375 -20.97 -9.63 14.03
C ILE A 375 -19.94 -10.37 14.87
N ASP A 376 -19.24 -11.34 14.28
CA ASP A 376 -18.14 -12.07 14.92
C ASP A 376 -16.88 -11.98 14.05
N LEU A 377 -16.18 -10.84 14.15
CA LEU A 377 -14.98 -10.62 13.35
C LEU A 377 -13.88 -11.63 13.66
N TRP A 378 -13.75 -12.07 14.93
CA TRP A 378 -12.77 -13.07 15.31
C TRP A 378 -13.04 -14.38 14.58
N GLY A 379 -14.24 -14.94 14.73
CA GLY A 379 -14.63 -16.20 14.08
C GLY A 379 -14.59 -16.13 12.56
N ASP A 380 -14.96 -14.99 11.97
CA ASP A 380 -15.06 -14.85 10.50
C ASP A 380 -13.71 -14.68 9.79
N TYR A 381 -12.70 -14.07 10.45
CA TYR A 381 -11.46 -13.68 9.76
C TYR A 381 -10.17 -14.06 10.47
N TYR A 382 -10.19 -14.13 11.80
CA TYR A 382 -8.97 -14.25 12.59
C TYR A 382 -8.83 -15.63 13.24
N ASP A 383 -9.90 -16.44 13.38
CA ASP A 383 -9.86 -17.84 13.87
C ASP A 383 -9.19 -18.77 12.86
N ILE A 384 -7.88 -18.61 12.78
CA ILE A 384 -7.00 -19.25 11.81
C ILE A 384 -6.00 -20.13 12.55
N ALA A 385 -5.73 -21.30 11.98
CA ALA A 385 -4.63 -22.14 12.42
C ALA A 385 -3.32 -21.58 11.87
N LEU A 386 -2.27 -21.59 12.70
CA LEU A 386 -0.90 -21.30 12.29
C LEU A 386 -0.03 -22.54 12.51
N ASP A 387 0.95 -22.75 11.63
CA ASP A 387 1.96 -23.79 11.77
C ASP A 387 3.07 -23.39 12.76
N SER A 388 4.13 -24.21 12.87
CA SER A 388 5.24 -23.93 13.79
C SER A 388 6.07 -22.70 13.43
N ASN A 389 5.95 -22.19 12.19
CA ASN A 389 6.64 -21.02 11.70
C ASN A 389 5.75 -19.76 11.77
N GLY A 390 4.47 -19.91 12.14
CA GLY A 390 3.52 -18.81 12.23
C GLY A 390 2.80 -18.49 10.94
N HIS A 391 2.77 -19.42 9.97
CA HIS A 391 2.04 -19.28 8.70
C HIS A 391 0.77 -20.13 8.68
N ARG A 392 -0.25 -19.71 7.91
CA ARG A 392 -1.46 -20.52 7.73
C ARG A 392 -1.16 -21.82 6.96
N PRO A 393 -1.62 -22.99 7.43
CA PRO A 393 -1.48 -24.25 6.69
C PRO A 393 -2.13 -24.15 5.30
N GLY A 394 -1.39 -24.48 4.25
CA GLY A 394 -1.88 -24.41 2.87
C GLY A 394 -1.85 -23.00 2.24
N GLY A 395 -1.43 -21.98 3.00
CA GLY A 395 -1.00 -20.71 2.41
C GLY A 395 0.24 -20.93 1.55
N SER A 396 0.19 -20.51 0.29
CA SER A 396 1.26 -20.82 -0.65
C SER A 396 2.28 -19.67 -0.71
N VAL A 397 3.37 -19.78 0.04
CA VAL A 397 4.69 -19.32 -0.43
C VAL A 397 5.89 -20.12 0.16
N SER A 398 5.65 -21.17 0.96
CA SER A 398 6.69 -22.18 1.25
C SER A 398 6.09 -23.59 1.24
N MET A 399 6.43 -24.39 0.22
CA MET A 399 6.13 -25.83 0.13
C MET A 399 4.68 -26.28 0.45
N ALA A 400 3.67 -25.81 -0.27
CA ALA A 400 2.32 -26.39 -0.22
C ALA A 400 1.87 -26.83 -1.62
N GLY A 401 1.37 -28.07 -1.72
CA GLY A 401 0.96 -28.70 -2.97
C GLY A 401 -0.26 -28.05 -3.65
N PRO A 402 -0.73 -28.62 -4.78
CA PRO A 402 -1.83 -28.06 -5.56
C PRO A 402 -3.06 -27.82 -4.67
N LEU A 403 -3.64 -26.62 -4.75
CA LEU A 403 -4.88 -26.28 -4.06
C LEU A 403 -5.99 -27.26 -4.46
N ASP A 404 -6.53 -28.00 -3.49
CA ASP A 404 -7.63 -28.96 -3.69
C ASP A 404 -8.94 -28.22 -3.99
N SER A 405 -9.48 -28.41 -5.19
CA SER A 405 -10.72 -27.78 -5.68
C SER A 405 -12.01 -28.30 -5.02
N ASN A 406 -11.94 -28.95 -3.85
CA ASN A 406 -13.05 -29.71 -3.25
C ASN A 406 -13.48 -29.22 -1.84
N SER A 407 -13.09 -28.02 -1.43
CA SER A 407 -13.63 -27.37 -0.24
C SER A 407 -15.07 -26.90 -0.50
N SER A 408 -16.03 -27.48 0.23
CA SER A 408 -17.47 -27.38 0.01
C SER A 408 -18.13 -26.06 0.46
N ASN A 409 -17.43 -24.93 0.39
CA ASN A 409 -17.99 -23.59 0.64
C ASN A 409 -17.84 -22.66 -0.57
N GLN A 410 -18.01 -23.20 -1.79
CA GLN A 410 -18.11 -22.37 -2.99
C GLN A 410 -19.45 -21.64 -3.04
N VAL A 411 -19.41 -20.32 -2.87
CA VAL A 411 -20.35 -19.43 -3.55
C VAL A 411 -20.07 -19.60 -5.05
N VAL A 412 -21.04 -20.18 -5.76
CA VAL A 412 -20.98 -20.42 -7.21
C VAL A 412 -20.99 -19.06 -7.92
N PRO A 413 -19.95 -18.70 -8.69
CA PRO A 413 -20.02 -17.54 -9.58
C PRO A 413 -20.99 -17.88 -10.72
N THR A 414 -21.96 -17.00 -10.95
CA THR A 414 -22.83 -17.08 -12.12
C THR A 414 -22.00 -16.99 -13.39
N GLU A 415 -22.13 -17.99 -14.26
CA GLU A 415 -21.59 -18.03 -15.61
C GLU A 415 -22.09 -16.81 -16.41
N ASP A 416 -21.24 -15.81 -16.64
CA ASP A 416 -21.16 -15.18 -17.96
C ASP A 416 -19.88 -14.33 -18.17
N ASN A 417 -19.24 -14.56 -19.33
CA ASN A 417 -18.21 -13.75 -19.99
C ASN A 417 -16.79 -13.65 -19.41
N ASN A 418 -16.01 -14.72 -19.63
CA ASN A 418 -14.82 -14.77 -20.50
C ASN A 418 -14.15 -13.42 -20.93
N GLN A 419 -13.70 -12.59 -19.98
CA GLN A 419 -12.66 -11.60 -20.22
C GLN A 419 -11.37 -12.04 -19.51
N ASP A 420 -10.51 -12.72 -20.27
CA ASP A 420 -9.11 -12.96 -19.92
C ASP A 420 -8.43 -11.61 -19.64
N PHE A 421 -8.14 -11.34 -18.36
CA PHE A 421 -7.21 -10.28 -18.00
C PHE A 421 -5.79 -10.77 -18.26
N SER A 422 -5.14 -10.28 -19.33
CA SER A 422 -3.71 -10.52 -19.54
C SER A 422 -2.90 -9.58 -18.64
N LEU A 423 -2.25 -10.12 -17.61
CA LEU A 423 -1.18 -9.40 -16.93
C LEU A 423 0.04 -9.31 -17.87
N PRO A 424 0.76 -8.17 -17.95
CA PRO A 424 1.96 -8.08 -18.78
C PRO A 424 3.03 -9.07 -18.30
N GLN A 425 3.56 -9.91 -19.20
CA GLN A 425 4.67 -10.84 -18.91
C GLN A 425 5.98 -10.13 -18.54
N ILE A 426 6.11 -8.84 -18.85
CA ILE A 426 7.29 -8.01 -18.56
C ILE A 426 6.80 -6.61 -18.21
N LEU A 427 6.98 -6.19 -16.96
CA LEU A 427 6.91 -4.78 -16.60
C LEU A 427 8.30 -4.18 -16.87
N GLN A 428 8.37 -3.09 -17.64
CA GLN A 428 9.53 -2.21 -17.51
C GLN A 428 9.50 -1.69 -16.07
N THR A 429 10.54 -1.96 -15.29
CA THR A 429 10.68 -1.48 -13.92
C THR A 429 11.58 -0.27 -13.91
N TYR A 430 11.26 0.72 -13.10
CA TYR A 430 12.06 1.92 -12.92
C TYR A 430 12.46 1.89 -11.45
N GLY A 431 13.74 1.71 -11.17
CA GLY A 431 14.29 1.83 -9.82
C GLY A 431 14.38 3.31 -9.41
N PRO A 432 14.58 3.61 -8.13
CA PRO A 432 14.83 4.98 -7.71
C PRO A 432 16.06 5.50 -8.43
N ILE A 433 15.88 6.59 -9.18
CA ILE A 433 16.96 7.47 -9.57
C ILE A 433 16.74 8.76 -8.83
N SER A 434 17.42 8.92 -7.69
CA SER A 434 17.17 9.98 -6.71
C SER A 434 15.72 10.03 -6.17
N ALA A 435 15.52 10.61 -4.99
CA ALA A 435 14.28 10.57 -4.21
C ALA A 435 13.05 11.29 -4.84
N THR A 436 13.06 11.64 -6.13
CA THR A 436 12.13 12.63 -6.69
C THR A 436 11.76 12.48 -8.19
N VAL A 437 12.50 11.76 -9.05
CA VAL A 437 12.18 11.63 -10.51
C VAL A 437 12.55 10.26 -11.12
N PRO A 438 11.64 9.54 -11.82
CA PRO A 438 11.93 8.20 -12.36
C PRO A 438 12.56 8.11 -13.78
N HIS A 439 13.41 7.09 -14.05
CA HIS A 439 13.93 6.73 -15.42
C HIS A 439 13.97 5.22 -15.75
N PRO A 440 14.01 4.83 -17.06
CA PRO A 440 13.72 3.46 -17.51
C PRO A 440 14.81 2.42 -17.21
N VAL A 441 14.40 1.21 -16.80
CA VAL A 441 15.28 0.05 -16.66
C VAL A 441 14.60 -1.24 -17.19
N GLU A 442 15.40 -2.21 -17.64
CA GLU A 442 14.93 -3.52 -18.12
C GLU A 442 15.00 -4.57 -17.00
N ILE A 443 13.96 -5.40 -16.85
CA ILE A 443 13.84 -6.41 -15.77
C ILE A 443 14.97 -7.45 -15.75
N THR A 444 15.59 -7.70 -16.89
CA THR A 444 16.75 -8.61 -17.04
C THR A 444 18.00 -8.14 -16.30
N LYS A 445 17.98 -6.90 -15.78
CA LYS A 445 19.06 -6.28 -15.01
C LYS A 445 18.79 -6.21 -13.49
N GLY A 446 17.68 -6.78 -13.00
CA GLY A 446 17.28 -6.68 -11.59
C GLY A 446 16.79 -5.28 -11.19
N ILE A 447 16.44 -5.08 -9.91
CA ILE A 447 16.12 -3.74 -9.38
C ILE A 447 17.42 -2.93 -9.31
N HIS A 448 17.45 -1.73 -9.89
CA HIS A 448 18.68 -0.96 -10.13
C HIS A 448 19.32 -0.42 -8.85
N LEU A 449 20.65 -0.53 -8.74
CA LEU A 449 21.50 0.13 -7.76
C LEU A 449 22.15 1.36 -8.40
N GLU A 450 22.02 2.54 -7.80
CA GLU A 450 22.67 3.76 -8.29
C GLU A 450 24.08 3.94 -7.71
N GLU A 451 25.08 4.08 -8.57
CA GLU A 451 26.44 4.44 -8.16
C GLU A 451 26.47 5.89 -7.63
N CYS A 452 26.82 6.05 -6.36
CA CYS A 452 27.06 7.34 -5.73
C CYS A 452 28.32 7.99 -6.34
N ARG A 453 28.15 9.21 -6.88
CA ARG A 453 29.22 9.99 -7.51
C ARG A 453 29.71 11.16 -6.65
N SER A 454 29.49 11.10 -5.33
CA SER A 454 30.01 12.10 -4.41
C SER A 454 31.51 12.30 -4.59
N ASP A 455 31.94 13.56 -4.67
CA ASP A 455 33.37 13.89 -4.69
C ASP A 455 34.04 13.37 -3.41
N SER A 456 35.24 12.79 -3.55
CA SER A 456 36.09 12.32 -2.45
C SER A 456 36.27 13.34 -1.31
N SER A 457 36.20 14.64 -1.61
CA SER A 457 36.27 15.73 -0.64
C SER A 457 35.00 15.89 0.21
N ILE A 458 33.84 15.46 -0.29
CA ILE A 458 32.56 15.44 0.44
C ILE A 458 32.51 14.20 1.33
N LEU A 459 32.86 13.03 0.79
CA LEU A 459 32.89 11.75 1.50
C LEU A 459 33.84 11.78 2.73
N GLY A 460 34.97 12.48 2.62
CA GLY A 460 35.94 12.62 3.72
C GLY A 460 35.49 13.53 4.86
N VAL A 461 34.53 14.46 4.66
CA VAL A 461 34.00 15.34 5.70
C VAL A 461 32.97 14.61 6.58
N GLU A 462 32.20 13.69 5.97
CA GLU A 462 31.15 12.90 6.64
C GLU A 462 31.64 11.52 7.13
N GLY A 463 32.95 11.23 7.03
CA GLY A 463 33.55 10.01 7.58
C GLY A 463 33.34 8.73 6.75
N VAL A 464 32.97 8.84 5.48
CA VAL A 464 32.82 7.71 4.56
C VAL A 464 34.20 7.21 4.09
N PRO A 465 34.56 5.92 4.26
CA PRO A 465 35.85 5.37 3.84
C PRO A 465 35.99 5.30 2.31
N GLU A 466 37.24 5.29 1.81
CA GLU A 466 37.52 5.09 0.37
C GLU A 466 36.87 3.80 -0.15
N VAL A 467 36.25 3.87 -1.33
CA VAL A 467 35.56 2.74 -1.96
C VAL A 467 36.54 1.58 -2.20
N PRO A 468 36.32 0.38 -1.61
CA PRO A 468 37.22 -0.76 -1.79
C PRO A 468 37.31 -1.22 -3.26
N GLU A 469 38.47 -1.72 -3.67
CA GLU A 469 38.70 -2.24 -5.03
C GLU A 469 37.68 -3.34 -5.39
N GLY A 470 36.98 -3.18 -6.52
CA GLY A 470 35.96 -4.12 -6.99
C GLY A 470 34.56 -3.96 -6.37
N ARG A 471 34.32 -2.89 -5.60
CA ARG A 471 32.99 -2.53 -5.08
C ARG A 471 32.54 -1.17 -5.57
N GLN A 472 31.22 -0.92 -5.50
CA GLN A 472 30.61 0.38 -5.80
C GLN A 472 29.90 0.92 -4.56
N LEU A 473 29.97 2.24 -4.35
CA LEU A 473 29.20 2.97 -3.34
C LEU A 473 27.81 3.22 -3.91
N VAL A 474 26.74 2.82 -3.22
CA VAL A 474 25.36 2.88 -3.72
C VAL A 474 24.41 3.52 -2.71
N CYS A 475 23.38 4.25 -3.18
CA CYS A 475 22.44 5.00 -2.33
C CYS A 475 20.99 4.99 -2.83
N GLY A 476 20.03 4.92 -1.90
CA GLY A 476 18.59 5.10 -2.16
C GLY A 476 17.89 4.01 -2.96
N SER A 477 18.37 2.77 -2.97
CA SER A 477 17.90 1.68 -3.85
C SER A 477 17.49 0.41 -3.11
N ILE A 478 16.45 -0.28 -3.58
CA ILE A 478 16.24 -1.70 -3.29
C ILE A 478 16.84 -2.52 -4.43
N TYR A 479 17.49 -3.62 -4.11
CA TYR A 479 17.81 -4.74 -4.97
C TYR A 479 17.11 -5.97 -4.41
N ILE A 480 16.28 -6.65 -5.20
CA ILE A 480 15.75 -7.98 -4.88
C ILE A 480 16.10 -8.86 -6.06
N TRP A 481 17.00 -9.81 -5.84
CA TRP A 481 17.37 -10.84 -6.78
C TRP A 481 16.41 -12.01 -6.62
N THR A 482 15.50 -12.16 -7.57
CA THR A 482 14.54 -13.26 -7.59
C THR A 482 15.04 -14.40 -8.47
N THR A 483 14.79 -15.62 -8.02
CA THR A 483 14.98 -16.85 -8.79
C THR A 483 13.64 -17.51 -9.06
N HIS A 484 13.52 -18.22 -10.18
CA HIS A 484 12.34 -19.03 -10.43
C HIS A 484 12.23 -20.09 -9.34
N GLY A 485 11.10 -20.08 -8.63
CA GLY A 485 10.71 -21.16 -7.72
C GLY A 485 10.37 -22.42 -8.51
N SER A 486 10.30 -23.54 -7.79
CA SER A 486 10.12 -24.87 -8.41
C SER A 486 8.71 -25.15 -8.96
N ASP A 487 7.71 -24.34 -8.61
CA ASP A 487 6.31 -24.52 -8.99
C ASP A 487 5.81 -23.37 -9.89
N CYS A 488 5.50 -23.70 -11.15
CA CYS A 488 4.87 -22.79 -12.10
C CYS A 488 3.48 -23.31 -12.48
N LEU A 489 2.48 -22.43 -12.46
CA LEU A 489 1.16 -22.69 -13.00
C LEU A 489 1.19 -22.39 -14.50
N GLU A 490 1.22 -23.42 -15.33
CA GLU A 490 1.09 -23.27 -16.79
C GLU A 490 -0.38 -23.05 -17.16
N THR A 491 -0.69 -21.91 -17.77
CA THR A 491 -2.02 -21.60 -18.29
C THR A 491 -1.95 -21.26 -19.78
N SER A 492 -3.08 -21.30 -20.48
CA SER A 492 -3.14 -20.91 -21.90
C SER A 492 -2.78 -19.44 -22.15
N SER A 493 -2.74 -18.61 -21.10
CA SER A 493 -2.40 -17.19 -21.13
C SER A 493 -0.98 -16.88 -20.61
N GLY A 494 -0.23 -17.88 -20.15
CA GLY A 494 1.16 -17.74 -19.70
C GLY A 494 1.49 -18.61 -18.48
N ASP A 495 2.79 -18.63 -18.12
CA ASP A 495 3.30 -19.36 -16.96
C ASP A 495 3.39 -18.41 -15.75
N PHE A 496 2.71 -18.76 -14.66
CA PHE A 496 2.76 -18.03 -13.39
C PHE A 496 3.62 -18.81 -12.40
N CYS A 497 4.90 -18.46 -12.31
CA CYS A 497 5.86 -19.11 -11.42
C CYS A 497 5.88 -18.48 -10.03
N GLN A 498 6.05 -19.31 -9.00
CA GLN A 498 6.51 -18.82 -7.70
C GLN A 498 7.86 -18.12 -7.86
N LEU A 499 8.04 -17.00 -7.17
CA LEU A 499 9.30 -16.26 -7.13
C LEU A 499 9.98 -16.53 -5.78
N GLU A 500 11.21 -17.01 -5.81
CA GLU A 500 12.07 -17.09 -4.63
C GLU A 500 12.98 -15.85 -4.59
N ILE A 501 13.30 -15.34 -3.40
CA ILE A 501 14.29 -14.27 -3.23
C ILE A 501 15.61 -14.92 -2.85
N SER A 502 16.62 -14.81 -3.70
CA SER A 502 17.94 -15.43 -3.49
C SER A 502 18.98 -14.43 -2.96
N SER A 503 18.75 -13.13 -3.11
CA SER A 503 19.53 -12.06 -2.47
C SER A 503 18.71 -10.77 -2.48
N ALA A 504 18.88 -9.90 -1.48
CA ALA A 504 18.37 -8.54 -1.53
C ALA A 504 19.35 -7.56 -0.86
N ILE A 505 19.21 -6.27 -1.14
CA ILE A 505 19.82 -5.16 -0.38
C ILE A 505 18.87 -3.97 -0.48
N ALA A 506 18.57 -3.29 0.62
CA ALA A 506 17.82 -2.03 0.60
C ALA A 506 18.67 -0.91 1.17
N ILE A 507 18.63 0.28 0.54
CA ILE A 507 19.37 1.45 0.97
C ILE A 507 18.38 2.62 1.11
N PRO A 508 18.28 3.25 2.29
CA PRO A 508 17.33 4.34 2.53
C PRO A 508 17.46 5.51 1.53
N SER A 509 16.34 5.92 0.95
CA SER A 509 16.27 6.99 -0.05
C SER A 509 16.23 8.41 0.54
N HIS A 510 15.77 8.57 1.79
CA HIS A 510 15.55 9.88 2.43
C HIS A 510 16.83 10.59 2.91
N PHE A 511 17.99 9.94 2.86
CA PHE A 511 19.29 10.54 3.26
C PHE A 511 20.17 11.00 2.08
N CYS A 512 19.58 11.10 0.90
CA CYS A 512 20.25 11.55 -0.32
C CYS A 512 19.77 12.96 -0.69
N SER A 513 20.69 13.93 -0.86
CA SER A 513 20.34 15.28 -1.31
C SER A 513 20.70 15.49 -2.78
N GLU A 514 19.81 16.14 -3.55
CA GLU A 514 20.11 16.57 -4.92
C GLU A 514 21.11 17.72 -4.95
N ASN A 515 21.95 17.73 -5.99
CA ASN A 515 22.49 18.96 -6.53
C ASN A 515 22.16 18.99 -8.02
N ASN A 516 21.25 19.89 -8.42
CA ASN A 516 20.85 20.24 -9.80
C ASN A 516 21.03 19.13 -10.87
N SER A 517 19.91 18.52 -11.29
CA SER A 517 19.79 17.63 -12.46
C SER A 517 20.80 17.90 -13.61
N PRO A 518 21.48 16.90 -14.22
CA PRO A 518 21.45 15.45 -14.04
C PRO A 518 22.79 14.85 -13.52
N GLU A 519 23.56 15.57 -12.69
CA GLU A 519 24.98 15.21 -12.42
C GLU A 519 25.28 14.41 -11.13
N GLY A 520 24.29 13.86 -10.43
CA GLY A 520 24.50 12.76 -9.47
C GLY A 520 23.88 12.93 -8.08
N VAL A 521 23.87 11.82 -7.33
CA VAL A 521 23.32 11.68 -5.97
C VAL A 521 24.41 11.93 -4.92
N ILE A 522 24.13 12.75 -3.90
CA ILE A 522 25.01 12.93 -2.73
C ILE A 522 24.44 12.13 -1.56
N CYS A 523 25.18 11.15 -1.07
CA CYS A 523 24.84 10.40 0.16
C CYS A 523 25.33 11.17 1.38
N ARG A 524 24.44 11.44 2.34
CA ARG A 524 24.78 12.17 3.57
C ARG A 524 25.00 11.21 4.73
N ASP A 525 24.04 10.33 5.01
CA ASP A 525 24.03 9.58 6.29
C ASP A 525 23.95 8.05 6.15
N ALA A 526 23.51 7.50 5.00
CA ALA A 526 23.41 6.05 4.76
C ALA A 526 24.03 5.66 3.40
N TRP A 527 24.94 4.68 3.42
CA TRP A 527 25.65 4.18 2.24
C TRP A 527 26.03 2.71 2.40
N ALA A 528 26.12 1.97 1.29
CA ALA A 528 26.60 0.58 1.30
C ALA A 528 27.60 0.33 0.17
N PHE A 529 28.51 -0.62 0.38
CA PHE A 529 29.41 -1.11 -0.67
C PHE A 529 28.89 -2.40 -1.27
N HIS A 530 28.45 -2.34 -2.52
CA HIS A 530 27.91 -3.48 -3.23
C HIS A 530 28.97 -4.13 -4.15
N VAL A 531 28.93 -5.45 -4.26
CA VAL A 531 29.66 -6.21 -5.29
C VAL A 531 28.69 -6.41 -6.45
N PRO A 532 28.86 -5.73 -7.60
CA PRO A 532 27.94 -5.88 -8.71
C PRO A 532 27.81 -7.35 -9.12
N PRO A 533 26.61 -7.82 -9.52
CA PRO A 533 26.45 -9.18 -10.02
C PRO A 533 27.43 -9.39 -11.18
N ALA A 534 28.01 -10.60 -11.25
CA ALA A 534 28.80 -10.97 -12.40
C ALA A 534 27.96 -10.71 -13.65
N GLU A 535 28.49 -9.93 -14.61
CA GLU A 535 27.84 -9.72 -15.90
C GLU A 535 27.31 -11.07 -16.36
N ALA A 536 26.00 -11.15 -16.64
CA ALA A 536 25.44 -12.31 -17.27
C ALA A 536 26.32 -12.57 -18.49
N THR A 537 27.10 -13.64 -18.48
CA THR A 537 27.87 -14.02 -19.65
C THR A 537 26.82 -14.11 -20.75
N GLU A 538 26.92 -13.25 -21.75
CA GLU A 538 26.08 -13.36 -22.94
C GLU A 538 26.06 -14.85 -23.29
N PRO A 539 24.88 -15.46 -23.47
CA PRO A 539 24.84 -16.79 -24.05
C PRO A 539 25.76 -16.70 -25.28
N PRO A 540 26.76 -17.61 -25.40
CA PRO A 540 27.87 -17.43 -26.32
C PRO A 540 27.29 -16.96 -27.63
N ALA A 541 27.71 -15.78 -28.10
CA ALA A 541 27.18 -15.16 -29.31
C ALA A 541 27.01 -16.29 -30.31
N ALA A 542 25.77 -16.56 -30.72
CA ALA A 542 25.49 -17.61 -31.69
C ALA A 542 26.51 -17.42 -32.79
N GLU A 543 27.42 -18.41 -32.94
CA GLU A 543 28.63 -18.25 -33.76
C GLU A 543 28.19 -17.52 -35.02
N SER A 544 28.65 -16.27 -35.14
CA SER A 544 28.42 -15.55 -36.36
C SER A 544 29.12 -16.40 -37.40
N LEU A 545 28.31 -17.08 -38.22
CA LEU A 545 28.78 -17.66 -39.46
C LEU A 545 29.30 -16.46 -40.23
N SER A 546 30.60 -16.24 -40.08
CA SER A 546 31.39 -15.36 -40.90
C SER A 546 30.98 -15.63 -42.34
N GLU A 547 30.31 -14.67 -42.95
CA GLU A 547 30.24 -14.56 -44.39
C GLU A 547 31.64 -14.22 -44.88
N GLU A 548 32.48 -15.25 -45.02
CA GLU A 548 33.53 -15.32 -46.02
C GLU A 548 33.76 -16.78 -46.40
N ASN A 549 32.91 -17.29 -47.31
CA ASN A 549 33.34 -17.76 -48.64
C ASN A 549 32.41 -18.84 -49.22
N GLY A 550 31.69 -18.44 -50.28
CA GLY A 550 31.59 -19.25 -51.50
C GLY A 550 30.69 -20.47 -51.48
N ILE A 551 29.38 -20.26 -51.66
CA ILE A 551 28.50 -21.31 -52.22
C ILE A 551 28.83 -21.44 -53.72
N SER A 552 29.88 -22.19 -54.03
CA SER A 552 30.24 -22.65 -55.38
C SER A 552 30.22 -24.17 -55.44
N GLY A 553 29.08 -24.76 -55.08
CA GLY A 553 28.83 -26.20 -55.24
C GLY A 553 28.20 -26.51 -56.61
N PRO A 554 28.50 -27.65 -57.25
CA PRO A 554 27.88 -28.05 -58.52
C PRO A 554 26.35 -28.18 -58.43
N LEU A 555 25.81 -28.43 -57.23
CA LEU A 555 24.37 -28.48 -56.98
C LEU A 555 23.70 -27.09 -56.99
N TYR A 556 24.42 -26.02 -56.63
CA TYR A 556 23.92 -24.64 -56.69
C TYR A 556 23.73 -24.20 -58.15
N TRP A 557 24.70 -24.51 -59.02
CA TRP A 557 24.57 -24.23 -60.45
C TRP A 557 23.47 -25.06 -61.13
N ILE A 558 23.21 -26.28 -60.67
CA ILE A 558 22.07 -27.09 -61.15
C ILE A 558 20.73 -26.43 -60.75
N ALA A 559 20.63 -25.92 -59.53
CA ALA A 559 19.44 -25.21 -59.06
C ALA A 559 19.25 -23.86 -59.79
N VAL A 560 20.33 -23.09 -60.01
CA VAL A 560 20.30 -21.81 -60.72
C VAL A 560 19.96 -21.99 -62.21
N VAL A 561 20.54 -22.99 -62.90
CA VAL A 561 20.19 -23.30 -64.29
C VAL A 561 18.75 -23.84 -64.40
N GLY A 562 18.28 -24.60 -63.42
CA GLY A 562 16.89 -25.06 -63.34
C GLY A 562 15.88 -23.91 -63.17
N LEU A 563 16.18 -22.94 -62.29
CA LEU A 563 15.35 -21.76 -62.05
C LEU A 563 15.37 -20.79 -63.25
N LEU A 564 16.53 -20.58 -63.88
CA LEU A 564 16.62 -19.78 -65.11
C LEU A 564 15.87 -20.44 -66.28
N GLY A 565 15.90 -21.76 -66.40
CA GLY A 565 15.11 -22.51 -67.39
C GLY A 565 13.60 -22.36 -67.18
N LEU A 566 13.13 -22.37 -65.92
CA LEU A 566 11.73 -22.14 -65.56
C LEU A 566 11.27 -20.68 -65.83
N ILE A 567 12.15 -19.70 -65.61
CA ILE A 567 11.85 -18.28 -65.90
C ILE A 567 11.83 -18.03 -67.42
N ILE A 568 12.76 -18.61 -68.18
CA ILE A 568 12.81 -18.46 -69.64
C ILE A 568 11.60 -19.15 -70.30
N SER A 569 11.24 -20.36 -69.85
CA SER A 569 10.05 -21.07 -70.36
C SER A 569 8.75 -20.30 -70.06
N SER A 570 8.63 -19.72 -68.87
CA SER A 570 7.50 -18.86 -68.49
C SER A 570 7.43 -17.57 -69.32
N ALA A 571 8.58 -16.94 -69.58
CA ALA A 571 8.67 -15.75 -70.44
C ALA A 571 8.30 -16.05 -71.90
N THR A 572 8.69 -17.21 -72.46
CA THR A 572 8.27 -17.60 -73.81
C THR A 572 6.76 -17.81 -73.93
N VAL A 573 6.10 -18.35 -72.89
CA VAL A 573 4.63 -18.56 -72.87
C VAL A 573 3.88 -17.21 -72.76
N VAL A 574 4.42 -16.26 -72.01
CA VAL A 574 3.87 -14.90 -71.92
C VAL A 574 4.07 -14.13 -73.24
N ILE A 575 5.23 -14.24 -73.88
CA ILE A 575 5.51 -13.54 -75.16
C ILE A 575 4.74 -14.18 -76.33
N THR A 576 4.54 -15.50 -76.37
CA THR A 576 3.70 -16.14 -77.39
C THR A 576 2.19 -15.93 -77.18
N SER A 577 1.74 -15.68 -75.95
CA SER A 577 0.35 -15.30 -75.67
C SER A 577 0.06 -13.82 -75.92
N TRP A 578 1.07 -12.95 -75.81
CA TRP A 578 0.95 -11.53 -76.13
C TRP A 578 0.93 -11.25 -77.65
N ASN A 579 1.72 -11.98 -78.45
CA ASN A 579 1.72 -11.89 -79.93
C ASN A 579 0.52 -12.57 -80.62
N LYS A 580 -0.42 -13.15 -79.88
CA LYS A 580 -1.69 -13.71 -80.40
C LYS A 580 -2.92 -12.86 -80.08
N ARG A 581 -2.74 -11.69 -79.45
CA ARG A 581 -3.81 -10.72 -79.15
C ARG A 581 -3.53 -9.31 -79.70
N THR A 582 -2.71 -9.22 -80.75
CA THR A 582 -2.61 -8.07 -81.67
C THR A 582 -2.87 -8.50 -83.10
#